data_AF-A0A357B6R1-F1
#
_entry.id   AF-A0A357B6R1-F1
#
_cell.length_a   1.000
_cell.length_b   1.000
_cell.length_c   1.000
_cell.angle_alpha   90.00
_cell.angle_beta   90.00
_cell.angle_gamma   90.00
#
_symmetry.space_group_name_H-M   'P 1'
#
loop_
_entity.id
_entity.type
_entity.pdbx_description
1 polymer ?
#
loop_
_entity_poly.entity_id
_entity_poly.type
_entity_poly.pdbx_seq_one_letter_code
_entity_poly.pdbx_strand_id
1 'polypeptide(L)'
;MQTTIYYNERDRHLLSKVDIKARKERKSRSAVILSVLEEYFEHNNKKLGEILLDMGALSSHNLERGLNLQQRKFADKLLGEILLSEGMVSSDALDRALMVQGKIE
;
A
#
# COMPACT_ATOMS: atom_id res chain seq x y z
N MET A 1 -4.72 14.05 -16.43
CA MET A 1 -3.48 13.27 -16.46
C MET A 1 -3.71 12.06 -17.33
N GLN A 2 -2.85 11.79 -18.32
CA GLN A 2 -2.96 10.59 -19.15
C GLN A 2 -2.13 9.47 -18.50
N THR A 3 -2.79 8.55 -17.82
CA THR A 3 -2.15 7.40 -17.16
C THR A 3 -2.39 6.15 -17.99
N THR A 4 -1.32 5.47 -18.40
CA THR A 4 -1.41 4.16 -19.06
C THR A 4 -1.34 3.07 -18.00
N ILE A 5 -2.40 2.27 -17.87
CA ILE A 5 -2.51 1.22 -16.87
C ILE A 5 -2.39 -0.13 -17.59
N TYR A 6 -1.31 -0.85 -17.29
CA TYR A 6 -1.09 -2.20 -17.80
C TYR A 6 -1.66 -3.22 -16.82
N TYR A 7 -2.41 -4.19 -17.34
CA TYR A 7 -2.92 -5.34 -16.61
C TYR A 7 -2.68 -6.60 -17.42
N ASN A 8 -2.42 -7.72 -16.75
CA ASN A 8 -2.11 -9.01 -17.35
C ASN A 8 -3.14 -10.07 -16.93
N GLU A 9 -2.93 -11.32 -17.34
CA GLU A 9 -3.88 -12.41 -17.05
C GLU A 9 -4.07 -12.67 -15.55
N ARG A 10 -3.07 -12.39 -14.70
CA ARG A 10 -3.18 -12.53 -13.25
C ARG A 10 -4.18 -11.54 -12.65
N ASP A 11 -4.43 -10.42 -13.32
CA ASP A 11 -5.34 -9.37 -12.87
C ASP A 11 -6.81 -9.64 -13.25
N ARG A 12 -7.09 -10.74 -13.95
CA ARG A 12 -8.43 -11.08 -14.48
C ARG A 12 -9.52 -11.02 -13.41
N HIS A 13 -9.23 -11.45 -12.19
CA HIS A 13 -10.17 -11.38 -11.07
C HIS A 13 -10.51 -9.93 -10.68
N LEU A 14 -9.49 -9.06 -10.60
CA LEU A 14 -9.68 -7.64 -10.29
C LEU A 14 -10.45 -6.95 -11.41
N LEU A 15 -10.11 -7.22 -12.67
CA LEU A 15 -10.81 -6.67 -13.84
C LEU A 15 -12.30 -7.06 -13.86
N SER A 16 -12.62 -8.31 -13.52
CA SER A 16 -14.01 -8.76 -13.38
C SER A 16 -14.76 -7.96 -12.31
N LYS A 17 -14.14 -7.69 -11.15
CA LYS A 17 -14.75 -6.86 -10.10
C LYS A 17 -14.93 -5.41 -10.55
N VAL A 18 -13.94 -4.84 -11.24
CA VAL A 18 -14.00 -3.49 -11.80
C VAL A 18 -15.15 -3.38 -12.80
N ASP A 19 -15.34 -4.37 -13.68
CA ASP A 19 -16.43 -4.37 -14.67
C ASP A 19 -17.82 -4.41 -14.02
N ILE A 20 -17.96 -5.09 -12.89
CA ILE A 20 -19.21 -5.09 -12.11
C ILE A 20 -19.45 -3.69 -11.52
N LYS A 21 -18.41 -3.08 -10.91
CA LYS A 21 -18.49 -1.73 -10.33
C LYS A 21 -18.78 -0.66 -11.41
N ALA A 22 -18.13 -0.77 -12.57
CA ALA A 22 -18.34 0.10 -13.74
C ALA A 22 -19.79 0.10 -14.23
N ARG A 23 -20.41 -1.08 -14.32
CA ARG A 23 -21.83 -1.21 -14.66
C ARG A 23 -22.73 -0.58 -13.61
N LYS A 24 -22.46 -0.81 -12.32
CA LYS A 24 -23.23 -0.24 -11.20
C LYS A 24 -23.17 1.29 -11.19
N GLU A 25 -21.99 1.86 -11.46
CA GLU A 25 -21.74 3.31 -11.40
C GLU A 25 -21.95 4.03 -12.74
N ARG A 26 -22.29 3.31 -13.81
CA ARG A 26 -22.40 3.85 -15.19
C ARG A 26 -21.13 4.61 -15.61
N LYS A 27 -19.96 4.07 -15.27
CA LYS A 27 -18.64 4.61 -15.63
C LYS A 27 -17.90 3.64 -16.56
N SER A 28 -16.92 4.15 -17.29
CA SER A 28 -16.00 3.27 -18.03
C SER A 28 -15.09 2.50 -17.06
N ARG A 29 -14.54 1.36 -17.50
CA ARG A 29 -13.54 0.60 -16.73
C ARG A 29 -12.38 1.50 -16.29
N SER A 30 -11.83 2.28 -17.23
CA SER A 30 -10.72 3.20 -16.94
C SER A 30 -11.08 4.26 -15.91
N ALA A 31 -12.31 4.80 -15.96
CA ALA A 31 -12.77 5.78 -14.97
C ALA A 31 -12.93 5.16 -13.58
N VAL A 32 -13.41 3.92 -13.48
CA VAL A 32 -13.49 3.22 -12.18
C VAL A 32 -12.10 2.93 -11.64
N ILE A 33 -11.18 2.41 -12.47
CA ILE A 33 -9.80 2.17 -12.03
C ILE A 33 -9.18 3.48 -11.57
N LEU A 34 -9.31 4.56 -12.35
CA LEU A 34 -8.78 5.86 -11.98
C LEU A 34 -9.35 6.32 -10.63
N SER A 35 -10.66 6.23 -10.42
CA SER A 35 -11.26 6.61 -9.13
C SER A 35 -10.80 5.76 -7.94
N VAL A 36 -10.52 4.46 -8.15
CA VAL A 36 -9.97 3.58 -7.12
C VAL A 36 -8.52 3.94 -6.81
N LEU A 37 -7.74 4.25 -7.84
CA LEU A 37 -6.36 4.71 -7.67
C LEU A 37 -6.34 6.08 -6.96
N GLU A 38 -7.19 7.01 -7.37
CA GLU A 38 -7.38 8.31 -6.70
C GLU A 38 -7.78 8.10 -5.24
N GLU A 39 -8.78 7.28 -4.93
CA GLU A 39 -9.17 6.96 -3.55
C GLU A 39 -8.01 6.36 -2.74
N TYR A 40 -7.19 5.49 -3.36
CA TYR A 40 -6.06 4.85 -2.69
C TYR A 40 -4.88 5.82 -2.45
N PHE A 41 -4.59 6.70 -3.42
CA PHE A 41 -3.44 7.61 -3.42
C PHE A 41 -3.74 9.04 -2.94
N GLU A 42 -4.99 9.51 -2.97
CA GLU A 42 -5.38 10.80 -2.36
C GLU A 42 -5.19 10.81 -0.85
N HIS A 43 -5.04 9.63 -0.24
CA HIS A 43 -4.48 9.46 1.09
C HIS A 43 -2.93 9.55 1.11
N ASN A 44 -2.35 10.55 0.43
CA ASN A 44 -0.91 10.86 0.40
C ASN A 44 -0.27 11.14 1.78
N ASN A 45 -1.05 11.07 2.86
CA ASN A 45 -0.61 11.21 4.25
C ASN A 45 -0.62 9.89 5.04
N LYS A 46 -0.83 8.73 4.40
CA LYS A 46 -0.74 7.45 5.11
C LYS A 46 0.65 7.26 5.70
N LYS A 47 0.69 6.83 6.95
CA LYS A 47 1.92 6.45 7.64
C LYS A 47 2.42 5.12 7.07
N LEU A 48 3.75 4.92 7.11
CA LEU A 48 4.39 3.70 6.61
C LEU A 48 3.73 2.42 7.15
N GLY A 49 3.38 2.39 8.44
CA GLY A 49 2.70 1.25 9.06
C GLY A 49 1.31 0.96 8.48
N GLU A 50 0.55 1.99 8.12
CA GLU A 50 -0.78 1.84 7.51
C GLU A 50 -0.66 1.28 6.09
N ILE A 51 0.31 1.80 5.32
CA ILE A 51 0.59 1.30 3.97
C ILE A 51 0.98 -0.18 4.01
N LEU A 52 1.85 -0.57 4.95
CA LEU A 52 2.27 -1.96 5.12
C LEU A 52 1.13 -2.90 5.53
N LEU A 53 0.17 -2.40 6.33
CA LEU A 53 -1.05 -3.15 6.68
C LEU A 53 -1.96 -3.33 5.47
N ASP A 54 -2.22 -2.25 4.72
CA ASP A 54 -3.08 -2.26 3.53
C ASP A 54 -2.53 -3.21 2.45
N MET A 55 -1.20 -3.28 2.33
CA MET A 55 -0.50 -4.21 1.44
C MET A 55 -0.53 -5.67 1.92
N GLY A 56 -1.00 -5.93 3.15
CA GLY A 56 -0.93 -7.25 3.78
C GLY A 56 0.50 -7.71 4.09
N ALA A 57 1.48 -6.80 4.02
CA ALA A 57 2.90 -7.08 4.25
C ALA A 57 3.29 -7.04 5.74
N LEU A 58 2.40 -6.51 6.58
CA LEU A 58 2.56 -6.42 8.02
C LEU A 58 1.23 -6.74 8.70
N SER A 59 1.27 -7.33 9.89
CA SER A 59 0.08 -7.53 10.73
C SER A 59 -0.05 -6.43 11.77
N SER A 60 -1.27 -6.15 12.24
CA SER A 60 -1.49 -5.13 13.28
C SER A 60 -0.69 -5.42 14.56
N HIS A 61 -0.57 -6.70 14.92
CA HIS A 61 0.26 -7.15 16.05
C HIS A 61 1.74 -6.82 15.85
N ASN A 62 2.29 -7.07 14.66
CA ASN A 62 3.69 -6.78 14.37
C ASN A 62 3.95 -5.27 14.28
N LEU A 63 2.98 -4.50 13.77
CA LEU A 63 3.06 -3.04 13.78
C LEU A 63 3.12 -2.49 15.21
N GLU A 64 2.24 -2.95 16.09
CA GLU A 64 2.23 -2.54 17.49
C GLU A 64 3.55 -2.89 18.18
N ARG A 65 4.07 -4.10 17.94
CA ARG A 65 5.39 -4.51 18.45
C ARG A 65 6.51 -3.61 17.93
N GLY A 66 6.52 -3.29 16.63
CA GLY A 66 7.51 -2.41 16.02
C GLY A 66 7.49 -0.99 16.62
N LEU A 67 6.30 -0.43 16.81
CA LEU A 67 6.12 0.88 17.45
C LEU A 67 6.58 0.87 18.91
N ASN A 68 6.28 -0.20 19.65
CA ASN A 68 6.75 -0.36 21.03
C ASN A 68 8.27 -0.42 21.11
N LEU A 69 8.91 -1.15 20.20
CA LEU A 69 10.37 -1.23 20.09
C LEU A 69 10.99 0.13 19.76
N GLN A 70 10.40 0.88 18.82
CA GLN A 70 10.84 2.23 18.49
C GLN A 70 10.78 3.15 19.71
N GLN A 71 9.66 3.13 20.44
CA GLN A 71 9.50 4.01 21.60
C GLN A 71 10.42 3.67 22.78
N ARG A 72 10.72 2.38 23.00
CA ARG A 72 11.42 1.91 24.21
C ARG A 72 12.89 1.61 24.03
N LYS A 73 13.32 1.17 22.85
CA LYS A 73 14.67 0.66 22.60
C LYS A 73 15.41 1.39 21.50
N PHE A 74 14.70 1.88 20.49
CA PHE A 74 15.29 2.42 19.27
C PHE A 74 14.66 3.77 18.90
N ALA A 75 14.68 4.72 19.85
CA ALA A 75 14.01 6.01 19.72
C ALA A 75 14.59 6.88 18.57
N ASP A 76 15.82 6.58 18.17
CA ASP A 76 16.57 7.22 17.09
C ASP A 76 16.38 6.55 15.71
N LYS A 77 15.85 5.31 15.68
CA LYS A 77 15.67 4.56 14.43
C LYS A 77 14.32 4.80 13.78
N LEU A 78 14.27 4.68 12.46
CA LEU A 78 13.03 4.72 11.70
C LEU A 78 12.25 3.42 11.86
N LEU A 79 10.92 3.51 11.84
CA LEU A 79 10.05 2.34 12.00
C LEU A 79 10.34 1.27 10.94
N GLY A 80 10.58 1.67 9.69
CA GLY A 80 10.92 0.74 8.61
C GLY A 80 12.19 -0.07 8.89
N GLU A 81 13.24 0.56 9.43
CA GLU A 81 14.49 -0.10 9.79
C GLU A 81 14.29 -1.12 10.91
N ILE A 82 13.49 -0.77 11.91
CA ILE A 82 13.16 -1.65 13.03
C ILE A 82 12.39 -2.87 12.51
N LEU A 83 11.32 -2.65 11.74
CA LEU A 83 10.51 -3.72 11.17
C LEU A 83 11.32 -4.66 10.28
N LEU A 84 12.25 -4.12 9.49
CA LEU A 84 13.15 -4.91 8.65
C LEU A 84 14.13 -5.72 9.50
N SER A 85 14.78 -5.09 10.48
CA SER A 85 15.78 -5.75 11.33
C SER A 85 15.19 -6.86 12.21
N GLU A 86 13.93 -6.73 12.62
CA GLU A 86 13.21 -7.73 13.40
C GLU A 86 12.54 -8.80 12.53
N GLY A 87 12.72 -8.74 11.21
CA GLY A 87 12.16 -9.71 10.25
C GLY A 87 10.63 -9.66 10.15
N MET A 88 10.01 -8.54 10.53
CA MET A 88 8.55 -8.36 10.50
C MET A 88 8.03 -7.97 9.12
N VAL A 89 8.90 -7.44 8.26
CA VAL A 89 8.62 -7.07 6.87
C VAL A 89 9.83 -7.46 5.99
N SER A 90 9.59 -7.80 4.73
CA SER A 90 10.67 -8.01 3.76
C SER A 90 11.17 -6.68 3.17
N SER A 91 12.42 -6.63 2.71
CA SER A 91 12.99 -5.44 2.04
C SER A 91 12.11 -5.01 0.86
N ASP A 92 11.74 -5.95 0.00
CA ASP A 92 10.91 -5.71 -1.18
C ASP A 92 9.51 -5.16 -0.83
N ALA A 93 8.92 -5.57 0.30
CA ALA A 93 7.67 -4.99 0.76
C ALA A 93 7.85 -3.60 1.37
N LEU A 94 8.94 -3.38 2.11
CA LEU A 94 9.28 -2.07 2.67
C LEU A 94 9.55 -1.04 1.55
N ASP A 95 10.30 -1.42 0.52
CA ASP A 95 10.61 -0.56 -0.62
C ASP A 95 9.33 -0.15 -1.36
N ARG A 96 8.45 -1.12 -1.67
CA ARG A 96 7.13 -0.82 -2.25
C ARG A 96 6.31 0.13 -1.38
N ALA A 97 6.31 -0.07 -0.07
CA ALA A 97 5.57 0.80 0.85
C ALA A 97 6.14 2.22 0.89
N LEU A 98 7.46 2.38 0.83
CA LEU A 98 8.14 3.67 0.76
C LEU A 98 7.91 4.39 -0.58
N MET A 99 7.83 3.66 -1.69
CA MET A 99 7.39 4.21 -2.98
C MET A 99 5.97 4.74 -2.91
N VAL A 100 5.04 3.97 -2.33
CA VAL A 100 3.65 4.42 -2.11
C VAL A 100 3.58 5.63 -1.18
N GLN A 101 4.45 5.70 -0.17
CA GLN A 101 4.56 6.85 0.74
C GLN A 101 5.19 8.09 0.08
N GLY A 102 5.72 7.98 -1.15
CA GLY A 102 6.42 9.06 -1.83
C GLY A 102 7.77 9.42 -1.19
N LYS A 103 8.43 8.46 -0.52
CA LYS A 103 9.76 8.65 0.09
C LYS A 103 10.90 8.29 -0.84
N ILE A 104 10.64 7.47 -1.85
CA ILE A 104 11.58 7.03 -2.87
C ILE A 104 10.87 6.93 -4.23
N GLU A 105 11.62 7.12 -5.32
CA GLU A 105 11.15 7.02 -6.71
C GLU A 105 11.53 5.67 -7.35
#